data_AF-A0A1X1VBL0-F1
#
_entry.id   AF-A0A1X1VBL0-F1
#
_cell.length_a   1.000
_cell.length_b   1.000
_cell.length_c   1.000
_cell.angle_alpha   90.00
_cell.angle_beta   90.00
_cell.angle_gamma   90.00
#
_symmetry.space_group_name_H-M   'P 1'
#
loop_
_entity.id
_entity.type
_entity.pdbx_description
1 polymer ?
#
loop_
_entity_poly.entity_id
_entity_poly.type
_entity_poly.pdbx_seq_one_letter_code
_entity_poly.pdbx_strand_id
1 'polypeptide(L)'
;MYPFAHDADHPEHPLSDEQAMAQVIEPAKQIAKIAGLQDVSGGFSWESCNDQGDPPYRGRVDMTFIVPLGIDHSSYFEQVAATMVAHGWSSGAPPGQHLFGTVVHKDGVMATIGISPFLGADGAIELSGECRNMNNHRTDSNGFSIKDQLRGQ
;
A
#
# COMPACT_ATOMS: atom_id res chain seq x y z
N MET A 1 -15.77 6.26 26.67
CA MET A 1 -16.18 4.93 26.18
C MET A 1 -16.05 4.99 24.67
N TYR A 2 -14.93 4.50 24.14
CA TYR A 2 -14.67 4.51 22.69
C TYR A 2 -15.37 3.29 22.08
N PRO A 3 -16.35 3.44 21.16
CA PRO A 3 -17.24 2.33 20.81
C PRO A 3 -16.70 1.39 19.71
N PHE A 4 -15.46 1.55 19.22
CA PHE A 4 -14.99 0.80 18.05
C PHE A 4 -13.52 0.38 18.15
N ALA A 5 -13.08 -0.07 19.33
CA ALA A 5 -11.90 -0.94 19.36
C ALA A 5 -12.36 -2.29 18.78
N HIS A 6 -12.24 -2.47 17.47
CA HIS A 6 -12.26 -3.80 16.88
C HIS A 6 -11.24 -4.63 17.66
N ASP A 7 -11.67 -5.77 18.20
CA ASP A 7 -10.76 -6.71 18.85
C ASP A 7 -9.75 -7.17 17.80
N ALA A 8 -8.56 -6.59 17.82
CA ALA A 8 -7.51 -6.89 16.86
C ALA A 8 -7.07 -8.36 16.95
N ASP A 9 -7.27 -8.99 18.12
CA ASP A 9 -6.97 -10.41 18.34
C ASP A 9 -8.06 -11.32 17.74
N HIS A 10 -9.26 -10.79 17.46
CA HIS A 10 -10.39 -11.52 16.88
C HIS A 10 -11.13 -10.69 15.82
N PRO A 11 -10.53 -10.45 14.64
CA PRO A 11 -11.20 -9.73 13.56
C PRO A 11 -12.44 -10.49 13.11
N GLU A 12 -13.57 -9.81 12.90
CA GLU A 12 -14.86 -10.44 12.56
C GLU A 12 -14.82 -11.23 11.23
N HIS A 13 -13.82 -10.95 10.38
CA HIS A 13 -13.56 -11.66 9.14
C HIS A 13 -12.05 -11.80 8.89
N PRO A 14 -11.36 -12.80 9.48
CA PRO A 14 -9.94 -13.00 9.21
C PRO A 14 -9.67 -13.20 7.72
N LEU A 15 -8.60 -12.61 7.21
CA LEU A 15 -8.15 -12.81 5.83
C LEU A 15 -7.18 -14.00 5.77
N SER A 16 -7.28 -14.81 4.72
CA SER A 16 -6.21 -15.75 4.38
C SER A 16 -4.99 -15.02 3.83
N ASP A 17 -3.83 -15.69 3.79
CA ASP A 17 -2.60 -15.16 3.18
C ASP A 17 -2.86 -14.67 1.76
N GLU A 18 -3.50 -15.51 0.93
CA GLU A 18 -3.84 -15.17 -0.45
C GLU A 18 -4.73 -13.92 -0.54
N GLN A 19 -5.74 -13.81 0.33
CA GLN A 19 -6.63 -12.65 0.35
C GLN A 19 -5.90 -11.38 0.79
N ALA A 20 -5.05 -11.46 1.83
CA ALA A 20 -4.27 -10.33 2.32
C ALA A 20 -3.20 -9.88 1.33
N MET A 21 -2.58 -10.82 0.59
CA MET A 21 -1.67 -10.52 -0.52
C MET A 21 -2.39 -9.83 -1.67
N ALA A 22 -3.50 -10.42 -2.15
CA ALA A 22 -4.28 -9.88 -3.26
C ALA A 22 -4.85 -8.50 -2.93
N GLN A 23 -5.23 -8.27 -1.66
CA GLN A 23 -5.73 -6.99 -1.18
C GLN A 23 -4.76 -5.83 -1.46
N VAL A 24 -3.44 -6.05 -1.50
CA VAL A 24 -2.47 -4.97 -1.81
C VAL A 24 -1.81 -5.11 -3.17
N ILE A 25 -1.57 -6.33 -3.66
CA ILE A 25 -0.91 -6.57 -4.96
C ILE A 25 -1.80 -6.13 -6.13
N GLU A 26 -3.11 -6.41 -6.09
CA GLU A 26 -4.00 -6.03 -7.19
C GLU A 26 -4.18 -4.50 -7.29
N PRO A 27 -4.40 -3.77 -6.17
CA PRO A 27 -4.30 -2.31 -6.16
C PRO A 27 -2.97 -1.75 -6.66
N ALA A 28 -1.84 -2.36 -6.29
CA ALA A 28 -0.52 -1.92 -6.74
C ALA A 28 -0.38 -2.01 -8.27
N LYS A 29 -0.84 -3.11 -8.87
CA LYS A 29 -0.91 -3.29 -10.33
C LYS A 29 -1.82 -2.25 -10.97
N GLN A 30 -2.99 -2.01 -10.37
CA GLN A 30 -3.93 -1.01 -10.84
C GLN A 30 -3.32 0.40 -10.83
N ILE A 31 -2.65 0.80 -9.74
CA ILE A 31 -2.00 2.11 -9.63
C ILE A 31 -0.91 2.24 -10.70
N ALA A 32 -0.02 1.26 -10.82
CA ALA A 32 1.07 1.28 -11.81
C ALA A 32 0.54 1.53 -13.23
N LYS A 33 -0.54 0.82 -13.59
CA LYS A 33 -1.16 0.91 -14.91
C LYS A 33 -1.92 2.21 -15.13
N ILE A 34 -2.84 2.56 -14.22
CA ILE A 34 -3.77 3.69 -14.41
C ILE A 34 -3.02 5.03 -14.30
N ALA A 35 -2.09 5.14 -13.35
CA ALA A 35 -1.29 6.35 -13.20
C ALA A 35 -0.12 6.43 -14.19
N GLY A 36 0.09 5.39 -15.02
CA GLY A 36 1.14 5.37 -16.03
C GLY A 36 2.54 5.51 -15.45
N LEU A 37 2.81 4.84 -14.32
CA LEU A 37 4.09 4.97 -13.62
C LEU A 37 5.24 4.45 -14.48
N GLN A 38 6.33 5.22 -14.54
CA GLN A 38 7.51 4.90 -15.34
C GLN A 38 8.57 4.16 -14.50
N ASP A 39 9.26 3.22 -15.15
CA ASP A 39 10.27 2.32 -14.55
C ASP A 39 9.85 1.72 -13.21
N VAL A 40 8.59 1.27 -13.13
CA VAL A 40 8.04 0.74 -11.89
C VAL A 40 8.78 -0.51 -11.42
N SER A 41 9.03 -0.56 -10.12
CA SER A 41 9.54 -1.71 -9.38
C SER A 41 8.79 -1.83 -8.06
N GLY A 42 8.82 -3.01 -7.43
CA GLY A 42 8.22 -3.17 -6.11
C GLY A 42 8.36 -4.56 -5.53
N GLY A 43 8.02 -4.67 -4.25
CA GLY A 43 8.02 -5.91 -3.48
C GLY A 43 6.83 -5.97 -2.54
N PHE A 44 6.39 -7.19 -2.26
CA PHE A 44 5.42 -7.50 -1.22
C PHE A 44 6.14 -7.95 0.05
N SER A 45 5.64 -7.56 1.23
CA SER A 45 6.10 -8.05 2.52
C SER A 45 4.92 -8.21 3.50
N TRP A 46 5.15 -9.00 4.55
CA TRP A 46 4.25 -9.07 5.70
C TRP A 46 4.64 -8.04 6.75
N GLU A 47 3.67 -7.32 7.28
CA GLU A 47 3.88 -6.36 8.36
C GLU A 47 2.98 -6.73 9.53
N SER A 48 3.56 -6.92 10.72
CA SER A 48 2.77 -7.09 11.94
C SER A 48 2.13 -5.76 12.31
N CYS A 49 0.88 -5.80 12.75
CA CYS A 49 0.15 -4.61 13.17
C CYS A 49 0.35 -4.26 14.65
N ASN A 50 1.29 -4.91 15.34
CA ASN A 50 1.66 -4.64 16.72
C ASN A 50 3.19 -4.67 16.90
N ASP A 51 3.65 -4.08 18.01
CA ASP A 51 5.09 -3.98 18.31
C ASP A 51 5.71 -5.32 18.72
N GLN A 52 4.89 -6.32 19.03
CA GLN A 52 5.35 -7.65 19.42
C GLN A 52 5.79 -8.44 18.19
N GLY A 53 5.32 -8.10 16.99
CA GLY A 53 5.57 -8.90 15.79
C GLY A 53 4.81 -10.21 15.83
N ASP A 54 3.61 -10.21 16.41
CA ASP A 54 2.65 -11.31 16.42
C ASP A 54 1.43 -10.93 15.55
N PRO A 55 0.53 -11.87 15.22
CA PRO A 55 -0.72 -11.53 14.55
C PRO A 55 -1.54 -10.47 15.33
N PRO A 56 -2.39 -9.68 14.65
CA PRO A 56 -2.66 -9.74 13.21
C PRO A 56 -1.55 -9.12 12.35
N TYR A 57 -1.35 -9.71 11.17
CA TYR A 57 -0.53 -9.17 10.09
C TYR A 57 -1.41 -8.49 9.03
N ARG A 58 -0.77 -7.61 8.26
CA ARG A 58 -1.29 -7.08 7.00
C ARG A 58 -0.31 -7.32 5.86
N GLY A 59 -0.85 -7.39 4.65
CA GLY A 59 -0.04 -7.29 3.44
C GLY A 59 0.46 -5.87 3.27
N ARG A 60 1.71 -5.73 2.83
CA ARG A 60 2.34 -4.45 2.48
C ARG A 60 2.98 -4.56 1.11
N VAL A 61 2.83 -3.53 0.28
CA VAL A 61 3.56 -3.39 -0.98
C VAL A 61 4.30 -2.08 -0.98
N ASP A 62 5.60 -2.13 -1.24
CA ASP A 62 6.43 -0.95 -1.49
C ASP A 62 6.76 -0.91 -2.98
N MET A 63 6.38 0.19 -3.64
CA MET A 63 6.67 0.46 -5.05
C MET A 63 7.59 1.66 -5.20
N THR A 64 8.40 1.66 -6.25
CA THR A 64 9.18 2.81 -6.69
C THR A 64 8.94 3.11 -8.16
N PHE A 65 9.10 4.38 -8.54
CA PHE A 65 8.93 4.86 -9.90
C PHE A 65 9.79 6.12 -10.16
N ILE A 66 9.96 6.47 -11.44
CA ILE A 66 10.61 7.72 -11.85
C ILE A 66 9.57 8.81 -12.16
N VAL A 67 9.92 10.06 -11.86
CA VAL A 67 9.12 11.23 -12.23
C VAL A 67 9.62 11.72 -13.59
N PRO A 68 8.73 12.02 -14.56
CA PRO A 68 9.17 12.51 -15.86
C PRO A 68 9.98 13.80 -15.75
N LEU A 69 11.03 13.93 -16.57
CA LEU A 69 11.92 15.09 -16.56
C LEU A 69 11.15 16.41 -16.74
N GLY A 70 11.48 17.38 -15.89
CA GLY A 70 10.87 18.72 -15.92
C GLY A 70 9.52 18.82 -15.21
N ILE A 71 9.02 17.74 -14.60
CA ILE A 71 7.84 17.76 -13.74
C ILE A 71 8.27 17.91 -12.27
N ASP A 72 7.60 18.79 -11.54
CA ASP A 72 7.76 18.91 -10.09
C ASP A 72 7.23 17.64 -9.38
N HIS A 73 8.00 17.11 -8.44
CA HIS A 73 7.69 15.84 -7.77
C HIS A 73 6.37 15.93 -6.99
N SER A 74 6.15 17.02 -6.24
CA SER A 74 4.93 17.20 -5.45
C SER A 74 3.69 17.20 -6.35
N SER A 75 3.76 17.96 -7.44
CA SER A 75 2.69 18.06 -8.43
C SER A 75 2.41 16.72 -9.10
N TYR A 76 3.44 15.93 -9.41
CA TYR A 76 3.27 14.59 -9.97
C TYR A 76 2.61 13.63 -8.98
N PHE A 77 2.99 13.66 -7.70
CA PHE A 77 2.38 12.80 -6.68
C PHE A 77 0.90 13.13 -6.47
N GLU A 78 0.55 14.42 -6.43
CA GLU A 78 -0.84 14.88 -6.40
C GLU A 78 -1.63 14.41 -7.64
N GLN A 79 -1.01 14.44 -8.83
CA GLN A 79 -1.62 13.93 -10.05
C GLN A 79 -1.89 12.43 -9.98
N VAL A 80 -0.94 11.64 -9.47
CA VAL A 80 -1.14 10.19 -9.25
C VAL A 80 -2.34 9.96 -8.32
N ALA A 81 -2.40 10.66 -7.18
CA ALA A 81 -3.54 10.55 -6.25
C ALA A 81 -4.87 10.97 -6.89
N ALA A 82 -4.91 12.11 -7.57
CA ALA A 82 -6.10 12.61 -8.25
C ALA A 82 -6.60 11.63 -9.32
N THR A 83 -5.66 10.99 -10.03
CA THR A 83 -5.97 9.93 -11.00
C THR A 83 -6.63 8.74 -10.28
N MET A 84 -6.07 8.27 -9.17
CA MET A 84 -6.69 7.17 -8.41
C MET A 84 -8.08 7.54 -7.88
N VAL A 85 -8.27 8.77 -7.42
CA VAL A 85 -9.58 9.28 -6.99
C VAL A 85 -10.60 9.25 -8.13
N ALA A 86 -10.21 9.67 -9.33
CA ALA A 86 -11.05 9.55 -10.52
C ALA A 86 -11.41 8.09 -10.88
N HIS A 87 -10.63 7.13 -10.38
CA HIS A 87 -10.86 5.68 -10.52
C HIS A 87 -11.46 5.02 -9.25
N GLY A 88 -12.17 5.80 -8.43
CA GLY A 88 -12.98 5.30 -7.33
C GLY A 88 -12.23 5.09 -6.02
N TRP A 89 -11.03 5.65 -5.89
CA TRP A 89 -10.39 5.80 -4.58
C TRP A 89 -10.90 7.06 -3.87
N SER A 90 -10.74 7.09 -2.57
CA SER A 90 -11.01 8.27 -1.75
C SER A 90 -9.72 9.02 -1.44
N SER A 91 -9.79 10.35 -1.37
CA SER A 91 -8.66 11.19 -0.98
C SER A 91 -8.48 11.18 0.54
N GLY A 92 -7.23 11.25 0.98
CA GLY A 92 -6.86 11.29 2.40
C GLY A 92 -6.79 9.90 3.04
N ALA A 93 -6.45 9.89 4.33
CA ALA A 93 -6.45 8.66 5.13
C ALA A 93 -7.89 8.18 5.42
N PRO A 94 -8.09 6.88 5.71
CA PRO A 94 -9.37 6.39 6.20
C PRO A 94 -9.85 7.15 7.45
N PRO A 95 -11.17 7.25 7.71
CA PRO A 95 -11.71 7.93 8.88
C PRO A 95 -11.05 7.47 10.19
N GLY A 96 -10.67 8.44 11.04
CA GLY A 96 -10.01 8.17 12.32
C GLY A 96 -8.48 8.04 12.25
N GLN A 97 -7.88 8.12 11.06
CA GLN A 97 -6.43 8.19 10.87
C GLN A 97 -5.99 9.60 10.44
N HIS A 98 -4.87 10.06 10.97
CA HIS A 98 -4.26 11.34 10.61
C HIS A 98 -2.85 11.07 10.05
N LEU A 99 -2.75 11.03 8.73
CA LEU A 99 -1.48 10.85 8.03
C LEU A 99 -1.13 12.12 7.28
N PHE A 100 0.17 12.41 7.25
CA PHE A 100 0.73 13.53 6.49
C PHE A 100 1.23 13.03 5.14
N GLY A 101 1.08 13.86 4.10
CA GLY A 101 1.49 13.55 2.74
C GLY A 101 0.32 13.24 1.81
N THR A 102 0.64 12.77 0.60
CA THR A 102 -0.34 12.45 -0.42
C THR A 102 -0.86 11.04 -0.18
N VAL A 103 -2.09 10.93 0.31
CA VAL A 103 -2.70 9.64 0.69
C VAL A 103 -4.02 9.45 -0.05
N VAL A 104 -4.26 8.22 -0.51
CA VAL A 104 -5.55 7.75 -1.01
C VAL A 104 -5.90 6.40 -0.38
N HIS A 105 -7.18 6.07 -0.27
CA HIS A 105 -7.62 4.78 0.24
C HIS A 105 -8.83 4.21 -0.51
N LYS A 106 -8.98 2.89 -0.48
CA LYS A 106 -10.11 2.16 -1.07
C LYS A 106 -10.22 0.76 -0.45
N ASP A 107 -11.44 0.34 -0.11
CA ASP A 107 -11.76 -1.04 0.29
C ASP A 107 -10.79 -1.66 1.33
N GLY A 108 -10.46 -0.89 2.39
CA GLY A 108 -9.55 -1.33 3.45
C GLY A 108 -8.06 -1.19 3.12
N VAL A 109 -7.71 -0.74 1.92
CA VAL A 109 -6.34 -0.49 1.47
C VAL A 109 -6.04 0.99 1.52
N MET A 110 -4.86 1.33 2.02
CA MET A 110 -4.32 2.67 2.03
C MET A 110 -3.07 2.74 1.16
N ALA A 111 -2.92 3.80 0.38
CA ALA A 111 -1.72 4.09 -0.39
C ALA A 111 -1.16 5.47 -0.04
N THR A 112 0.11 5.51 0.35
CA THR A 112 0.85 6.75 0.64
C THR A 112 1.87 6.98 -0.46
N ILE A 113 1.83 8.17 -1.07
CA ILE A 113 2.68 8.56 -2.20
C ILE A 113 3.65 9.64 -1.72
N GLY A 114 4.93 9.47 -2.02
CA GLY A 114 5.96 10.43 -1.63
C GLY A 114 7.29 10.22 -2.31
N ILE A 115 8.32 10.91 -1.81
CA ILE A 115 9.69 10.79 -2.30
C ILE A 115 10.23 9.40 -1.98
N SER A 116 10.87 8.76 -2.95
CA SER A 116 11.56 7.49 -2.73
C SER A 116 12.80 7.67 -1.86
N PRO A 117 12.99 6.86 -0.79
CA PRO A 117 14.26 6.80 -0.07
C PRO A 117 15.33 5.97 -0.81
N PHE A 118 14.95 5.25 -1.87
CA PHE A 118 15.85 4.36 -2.61
C PHE A 118 16.57 5.07 -3.75
N LEU A 119 17.88 4.84 -3.87
CA LEU A 119 18.70 5.37 -4.96
C LEU A 119 18.18 4.90 -6.33
N GLY A 120 18.08 5.84 -7.28
CA GLY A 120 17.65 5.55 -8.65
C GLY A 120 16.15 5.59 -8.88
N ALA A 121 15.35 5.96 -7.87
CA ALA A 121 13.93 6.26 -8.02
C ALA A 121 13.60 7.64 -7.43
N ASP A 122 12.60 8.31 -8.00
CA ASP A 122 12.19 9.65 -7.59
C ASP A 122 11.02 9.59 -6.60
N GLY A 123 10.09 8.66 -6.83
CA GLY A 123 8.89 8.50 -6.04
C GLY A 123 8.68 7.07 -5.54
N ALA A 124 7.98 6.95 -4.42
CA ALA A 124 7.56 5.70 -3.82
C ALA A 124 6.07 5.70 -3.50
N ILE A 125 5.47 4.50 -3.56
CA ILE A 125 4.11 4.25 -3.08
C ILE A 125 4.16 3.10 -2.09
N GLU A 126 3.73 3.34 -0.86
CA GLU A 126 3.51 2.31 0.14
C GLU A 126 2.01 1.98 0.18
N LEU A 127 1.65 0.72 -0.07
CA LEU A 127 0.29 0.21 0.12
C LEU A 127 0.24 -0.67 1.36
N SER A 128 -0.74 -0.40 2.23
CA SER A 128 -1.02 -1.21 3.43
C SER A 128 -2.43 -1.75 3.37
N GLY A 129 -2.58 -3.06 3.57
CA GLY A 129 -3.87 -3.72 3.70
C GLY A 129 -4.41 -3.67 5.14
N GLU A 130 -5.45 -4.45 5.39
CA GLU A 130 -6.08 -4.56 6.71
C GLU A 130 -5.31 -5.50 7.64
N CYS A 131 -5.29 -5.16 8.93
CA CYS A 131 -4.76 -5.97 10.01
C CYS A 131 -5.71 -7.12 10.37
N ARG A 132 -5.88 -8.07 9.46
CA ARG A 132 -6.87 -9.15 9.58
C ARG A 132 -6.31 -10.54 9.30
N ASN A 133 -5.03 -10.67 8.95
CA ASN A 133 -4.39 -11.98 8.78
C ASN A 133 -3.91 -12.49 10.15
N MET A 134 -4.45 -13.62 10.60
CA MET A 134 -4.11 -14.20 11.92
C MET A 134 -2.98 -15.25 11.86
N ASN A 135 -2.44 -15.54 10.67
CA ASN A 135 -1.30 -16.43 10.51
C ASN A 135 -0.01 -15.74 10.97
N ASN A 136 0.94 -16.53 11.48
CA ASN A 136 2.21 -16.03 11.97
C ASN A 136 3.23 -15.95 10.83
N HIS A 137 3.63 -14.73 10.47
CA HIS A 137 4.63 -14.45 9.45
C HIS A 137 5.95 -13.91 10.00
N ARG A 138 6.19 -14.02 11.33
CA ARG A 138 7.40 -13.49 11.98
C ARG A 138 8.70 -14.01 11.36
N THR A 139 8.68 -15.24 10.86
CA THR A 139 9.85 -15.92 10.28
C THR A 139 9.84 -15.94 8.76
N ASP A 140 8.86 -15.33 8.11
CA ASP A 140 8.82 -15.26 6.66
C ASP A 140 9.97 -14.36 6.19
N SER A 141 10.53 -14.68 5.01
CA SER A 141 11.52 -13.80 4.39
C SER A 141 10.97 -12.39 4.26
N ASN A 142 11.83 -11.37 4.27
CA ASN A 142 11.52 -9.92 4.19
C ASN A 142 10.80 -9.45 2.91
N GLY A 143 10.09 -10.33 2.21
CA GLY A 143 9.29 -10.08 1.04
C GLY A 143 9.79 -10.79 -0.22
N PHE A 144 8.98 -10.72 -1.27
CA PHE A 144 9.35 -11.16 -2.61
C PHE A 144 9.06 -10.05 -3.62
N SER A 145 9.81 -10.03 -4.73
CA SER A 145 9.61 -9.02 -5.77
C SER A 145 8.31 -9.26 -6.52
N ILE A 146 7.56 -8.19 -6.75
CA ILE A 146 6.37 -8.17 -7.62
C ILE A 146 6.60 -7.34 -8.88
N LYS A 147 7.85 -6.96 -9.16
CA LYS A 147 8.24 -6.08 -10.28
C LYS A 147 7.64 -6.51 -11.62
N ASP A 148 7.68 -7.79 -11.93
CA ASP A 148 7.16 -8.31 -13.20
C ASP A 148 5.63 -8.22 -13.26
N GLN A 149 4.94 -8.32 -12.12
CA GLN A 149 3.48 -8.16 -12.03
C GLN A 149 3.07 -6.70 -12.24
N LEU A 150 3.91 -5.73 -11.82
CA LEU A 150 3.64 -4.30 -11.98
C LEU A 150 3.86 -3.80 -13.42
N ARG A 151 4.66 -4.53 -14.22
CA ARG A 151 4.95 -4.21 -15.63
C ARG A 151 3.98 -4.87 -16.61
N GLY A 152 3.10 -5.77 -16.13
CA GLY A 152 2.24 -6.62 -16.94
C GLY A 152 0.84 -6.04 -17.22
N GLN A 153 0.63 -5.67 -18.50
CA GLN A 153 -0.60 -5.49 -19.30
C GLN A 153 -1.70 -4.53 -18.80
#